data_AF-K1Z8M0-F1
#
_entry.id   AF-K1Z8M0-F1
#
_cell.length_a   1.000
_cell.length_b   1.000
_cell.length_c   1.000
_cell.angle_alpha   90.00
_cell.angle_beta   90.00
_cell.angle_gamma   90.00
#
_symmetry.space_group_name_H-M   'P 1'
#
loop_
_entity.id
_entity.type
_entity.pdbx_description
1 polymer ?
#
loop_
_entity_poly.entity_id
_entity_poly.type
_entity_poly.pdbx_seq_one_letter_code
_entity_poly.pdbx_strand_id
1 'polypeptide(L)'
;MALQPTENAHWRDSARAAKFFFIDAKAAFPIFLFLIHITLWTFILASVIMVFFTVLNRFGYSIEVFFRIFRSMLAGSRKMAIPWWTN
;
A
#
# COMPACT_ATOMS: atom_id res chain seq x y z
N MET A 1 14.23 -25.21 23.32
CA MET A 1 13.99 -24.00 24.14
C MET A 1 13.13 -23.06 23.31
N ALA A 2 11.80 -23.05 23.53
CA ALA A 2 10.91 -22.16 22.79
C ALA A 2 11.06 -20.74 23.33
N LEU A 3 11.26 -19.76 22.43
CA LEU A 3 11.36 -18.36 22.81
C LEU A 3 9.99 -17.89 23.34
N GLN A 4 9.94 -17.48 24.61
CA GLN A 4 8.75 -16.90 25.19
C GLN A 4 8.47 -15.54 24.53
N PRO A 5 7.21 -15.18 24.24
CA PRO A 5 6.86 -13.86 23.73
C PRO A 5 7.34 -12.78 24.71
N THR A 6 7.98 -11.72 24.21
CA THR A 6 8.37 -10.59 25.05
C THR A 6 7.10 -9.84 25.47
N GLU A 7 7.09 -9.24 26.67
CA GLU A 7 5.94 -8.48 27.20
C GLU A 7 5.46 -7.36 26.25
N ASN A 8 6.38 -6.87 25.39
CA ASN A 8 6.14 -5.81 24.42
C ASN A 8 5.59 -6.31 23.06
N ALA A 9 5.55 -7.63 22.82
CA ALA A 9 5.05 -8.21 21.58
C ALA A 9 3.55 -8.41 21.66
N HIS A 10 2.77 -7.34 21.42
CA HIS A 10 1.32 -7.40 21.46
C HIS A 10 0.75 -7.80 20.09
N TRP A 11 -0.19 -8.76 20.05
CA TRP A 11 -0.81 -9.28 18.82
C TRP A 11 -1.45 -8.19 17.92
N ARG A 12 -1.88 -7.07 18.52
CA ARG A 12 -2.39 -5.88 17.82
C ARG A 12 -1.37 -5.26 16.88
N ASP A 13 -0.08 -5.34 17.21
CA ASP A 13 0.96 -4.69 16.41
C ASP A 13 1.22 -5.40 15.09
N SER A 14 0.81 -6.66 14.95
CA SER A 14 0.83 -7.41 13.70
C SER A 14 0.01 -6.78 12.56
N ALA A 15 -0.98 -5.94 12.90
CA ALA A 15 -1.82 -5.24 11.91
C ALA A 15 -1.26 -3.87 11.50
N ARG A 16 -0.17 -3.39 12.09
CA ARG A 16 0.41 -2.09 11.72
C ARG A 16 1.09 -2.17 10.36
N ALA A 17 0.88 -1.16 9.53
CA ALA A 17 1.60 -1.03 8.27
C ALA A 17 3.10 -0.83 8.52
N ALA A 18 3.93 -1.57 7.79
CA ALA A 18 5.38 -1.37 7.78
C ALA A 18 5.69 0.00 7.15
N LYS A 19 6.48 0.81 7.86
CA LYS A 19 6.86 2.16 7.43
C LYS A 19 8.36 2.35 7.57
N PHE A 20 8.94 3.07 6.61
CA PHE A 20 10.27 3.64 6.71
C PHE A 20 10.13 5.14 6.94
N PHE A 21 10.36 5.58 8.18
CA PHE A 21 9.99 6.93 8.65
C PHE A 21 8.49 7.22 8.40
N PHE A 22 8.19 8.14 7.49
CA PHE A 22 6.82 8.54 7.12
C PHE A 22 6.35 7.90 5.81
N ILE A 23 7.21 7.13 5.12
CA ILE A 23 6.91 6.50 3.84
C ILE A 23 6.42 5.07 4.10
N ASP A 24 5.26 4.72 3.54
CA ASP A 24 4.73 3.35 3.58
C ASP A 24 5.66 2.42 2.79
N ALA A 25 5.98 1.24 3.32
CA ALA A 25 6.86 0.27 2.65
C ALA A 25 6.33 -0.11 1.26
N LYS A 26 5.01 -0.16 1.07
CA LYS A 26 4.39 -0.47 -0.23
C LYS A 26 4.56 0.67 -1.24
N ALA A 27 4.67 1.92 -0.78
CA ALA A 27 4.89 3.07 -1.64
C ALA A 27 6.33 3.11 -2.21
N ALA A 28 7.28 2.45 -1.55
CA ALA A 28 8.68 2.40 -1.97
C ALA A 28 8.96 1.41 -3.12
N PHE A 29 8.00 0.60 -3.54
CA PHE A 29 8.15 -0.36 -4.63
C PHE A 29 8.74 0.21 -5.94
N PRO A 30 8.40 1.43 -6.39
CA PRO A 30 8.99 2.01 -7.61
C PRO A 30 10.51 2.19 -7.56
N ILE A 31 11.12 2.27 -6.37
CA ILE A 31 12.58 2.28 -6.23
C ILE A 31 13.18 1.01 -6.81
N PHE A 32 12.52 -0.14 -6.65
CA PHE A 32 12.99 -1.39 -7.23
C PHE A 32 13.07 -1.33 -8.76
N LEU A 33 12.08 -0.70 -9.42
CA LEU A 33 12.10 -0.47 -10.87
C LEU A 33 13.24 0.46 -11.29
N PHE A 34 13.49 1.53 -10.53
CA PHE A 34 14.63 2.41 -10.75
C PHE A 34 15.96 1.67 -10.60
N LEU A 35 16.11 0.80 -9.60
CA LEU A 35 17.33 0.03 -9.38
C LEU A 35 17.63 -0.97 -10.50
N ILE A 36 16.60 -1.53 -11.14
CA ILE A 36 16.76 -2.43 -12.31
C ILE A 36 17.13 -1.64 -13.57
N HIS A 37 16.58 -0.45 -13.74
CA HIS A 37 16.80 0.38 -14.92
C HIS A 37 17.16 1.80 -14.50
N ILE A 38 18.43 2.03 -14.15
CA ILE A 38 18.94 3.29 -13.58
C ILE A 38 19.04 4.36 -14.68
N THR A 39 17.95 5.10 -14.88
CA THR A 39 17.90 6.26 -15.79
C THR A 39 17.19 7.43 -15.09
N LEU A 40 17.40 8.64 -15.59
CA LEU A 40 16.75 9.83 -15.02
C LEU A 40 15.22 9.71 -15.07
N TRP A 41 14.69 9.12 -16.14
CA TRP A 41 13.24 8.96 -16.29
C TRP A 41 12.65 8.00 -15.25
N THR A 42 13.27 6.85 -14.99
CA THR A 42 12.78 5.93 -13.95
C THR A 42 12.94 6.50 -12.55
N PHE A 43 13.96 7.31 -12.31
CA PHE A 43 14.10 8.05 -11.06
C PHE A 43 12.96 9.05 -10.84
N ILE A 44 12.62 9.84 -11.86
CA ILE A 44 11.49 10.78 -11.81
C ILE A 44 10.18 10.02 -11.58
N LEU A 45 9.94 8.95 -12.35
CA LEU A 45 8.75 8.11 -12.20
C LEU A 45 8.63 7.54 -10.78
N ALA A 46 9.72 6.98 -10.25
CA ALA A 46 9.74 6.42 -8.90
C ALA A 46 9.44 7.48 -7.83
N SER A 47 10.06 8.65 -7.95
CA SER A 47 9.86 9.78 -7.04
C SER A 47 8.41 10.27 -7.05
N VAL A 48 7.81 10.46 -8.23
CA VAL A 48 6.42 10.90 -8.37
C VAL A 48 5.45 9.92 -7.74
N ILE A 49 5.59 8.62 -8.02
CA ILE A 49 4.70 7.58 -7.47
C ILE A 49 4.85 7.50 -5.94
N MET A 50 6.08 7.54 -5.43
CA MET A 50 6.33 7.54 -3.99
C MET A 50 5.70 8.74 -3.29
N VAL A 51 5.89 9.95 -3.83
CA VAL A 51 5.32 11.18 -3.28
C VAL A 51 3.80 11.11 -3.30
N PHE A 52 3.20 10.71 -4.42
CA PHE A 52 1.75 10.56 -4.55
C PHE A 52 1.15 9.66 -3.46
N PHE A 53 1.70 8.46 -3.28
CA PHE A 53 1.18 7.53 -2.26
C PHE A 53 1.52 7.93 -0.84
N THR A 54 2.65 8.59 -0.61
CA THR A 54 3.01 9.13 0.71
C THR A 54 2.03 10.24 1.13
N VAL A 55 1.65 11.12 0.20
CA VAL A 55 0.64 12.15 0.42
C VAL A 55 -0.72 11.52 0.71
N LEU A 56 -1.14 10.51 -0.06
CA LEU A 56 -2.38 9.77 0.23
C LEU A 56 -2.36 9.09 1.61
N ASN A 57 -1.23 8.49 2.00
CA ASN A 57 -1.06 7.87 3.33
C ASN A 57 -1.24 8.90 4.44
N ARG A 58 -0.78 10.15 4.22
CA ARG A 58 -0.96 11.25 5.19
C ARG A 58 -2.42 11.61 5.40
N PHE A 59 -3.28 11.43 4.40
CA PHE A 59 -4.74 11.58 4.50
C PHE A 59 -5.46 10.32 5.02
N GLY A 60 -4.73 9.25 5.36
CA GLY A 60 -5.31 8.00 5.86
C GLY A 60 -5.70 6.99 4.78
N TYR A 61 -5.38 7.25 3.50
CA TYR A 61 -5.61 6.31 2.42
C TYR A 61 -4.40 5.40 2.23
N SER A 62 -4.59 4.09 2.45
CA SER A 62 -3.58 3.10 2.05
C SER A 62 -3.63 2.87 0.53
N ILE A 63 -2.55 2.30 -0.02
CA ILE A 63 -2.48 1.92 -1.44
C ILE A 63 -3.63 0.99 -1.83
N GLU A 64 -4.00 0.04 -0.96
CA GLU A 64 -5.13 -0.88 -1.18
C GLU A 64 -6.48 -0.15 -1.25
N VAL A 65 -6.68 0.83 -0.36
CA VAL A 65 -7.89 1.65 -0.34
C VAL A 65 -7.97 2.48 -1.62
N PHE A 66 -6.84 3.08 -2.05
CA PHE A 66 -6.76 3.81 -3.31
C PHE A 66 -7.16 2.90 -4.49
N PHE A 67 -6.57 1.72 -4.62
CA PHE A 67 -6.93 0.81 -5.71
C PHE A 67 -8.38 0.33 -5.65
N ARG A 68 -8.94 0.16 -4.45
CA ARG A 68 -10.37 -0.15 -4.28
C ARG A 68 -11.26 0.98 -4.80
N ILE A 69 -10.94 2.23 -4.45
CA ILE A 69 -11.68 3.41 -4.91
C ILE A 69 -11.48 3.58 -6.43
N PHE A 70 -10.25 3.47 -6.91
CA PHE A 70 -9.90 3.59 -8.32
C PHE A 70 -10.64 2.56 -9.18
N ARG A 71 -10.62 1.28 -8.79
CA ARG A 71 -11.38 0.22 -9.45
C ARG A 71 -12.88 0.48 -9.40
N SER A 72 -13.39 0.94 -8.25
CA SER A 72 -14.80 1.31 -8.11
C SER A 72 -15.19 2.50 -8.99
N MET A 73 -14.28 3.43 -9.26
CA MET A 73 -14.49 4.57 -10.13
C MET A 73 -14.56 4.11 -11.59
N LEU A 74 -13.65 3.22 -12.01
CA LEU A 74 -13.64 2.63 -13.35
C LEU A 74 -14.87 1.77 -13.64
N ALA A 75 -15.42 1.07 -12.64
CA ALA A 75 -16.61 0.24 -12.79
C ALA A 75 -17.92 1.04 -13.02
N GLY A 76 -17.91 2.36 -12.78
CA GLY A 76 -19.07 3.22 -12.96
C GLY A 76 -20.11 3.15 -11.82
N SER A 77 -21.27 3.79 -12.05
CA SER A 77 -22.29 3.98 -11.01
C SER A 77 -23.11 2.72 -10.68
N ARG A 78 -23.19 1.76 -11.62
CA ARG A 78 -23.96 0.52 -11.41
C ARG A 78 -23.02 -0.58 -10.92
N LYS A 79 -23.25 -1.05 -9.69
CA LYS A 79 -22.47 -2.13 -9.07
C LYS A 79 -23.42 -3.28 -8.78
N MET A 80 -23.22 -4.40 -9.46
CA MET A 80 -23.97 -5.62 -9.17
C MET A 80 -23.41 -6.24 -7.90
N ALA A 81 -24.23 -6.30 -6.84
CA ALA A 81 -23.92 -7.07 -5.65
C ALA A 81 -24.39 -8.51 -5.91
N ILE A 82 -23.45 -9.43 -6.11
CA ILE A 82 -23.76 -10.86 -6.13
C ILE A 82 -23.74 -11.32 -4.67
N PRO A 83 -24.85 -11.83 -4.12
CA PRO A 83 -24.85 -12.35 -2.77
C PRO A 83 -23.98 -13.61 -2.69
N TRP A 84 -23.35 -13.85 -1.55
CA TRP A 84 -22.36 -14.94 -1.40
C TRP A 84 -22.98 -16.34 -1.45
N TRP A 85 -24.30 -16.45 -1.37
CA TRP A 85 -25.03 -17.74 -1.37
C TRP A 85 -25.52 -18.17 -2.75
N THR A 86 -25.39 -17.32 -3.78
CA THR A 86 -25.68 -17.71 -5.16
C THR A 86 -24.41 -18.27 -5.80
N ASN A 87 -24.29 -19.60 -5.81
CA ASN A 87 -23.42 -20.37 -6.70
C ASN A 87 -24.26 -20.93 -7.86
#